data_AF-A0A433XQ96-F1
#
_entry.id   AF-A0A433XQ96-F1
#
_cell.length_a   1.000
_cell.length_b   1.000
_cell.length_c   1.000
_cell.angle_alpha   90.00
_cell.angle_beta   90.00
_cell.angle_gamma   90.00
#
_symmetry.space_group_name_H-M   'P 1'
#
loop_
_entity.id
_entity.type
_entity.pdbx_description
1 polymer ?
#
loop_
_entity_poly.entity_id
_entity_poly.type
_entity_poly.pdbx_seq_one_letter_code
_entity_poly.pdbx_strand_id
1 'polypeptide(L)'
;MAIREIVLEPNEVLHQVAEEVKQITPAIRKLLTDMADTMYEAEGVGLAAPQVGVLKRIIVIDVGDDNGLIEMINPVIVASEGEQFGPEGCLSIPGYRGDVRRANQVTVTGFDRKGKEITITGTELLARAFQHEIDHLNGILYTELAENYYEIPPEEEEGFEQEQAHEQAQAQEHVQKTEAQKPNQEKE
;
A
#
# COMPACT_ATOMS: atom_id res chain seq x y z
N MET A 1 -1.04 6.27 -18.21
CA MET A 1 0.39 5.99 -18.38
C MET A 1 1.09 7.32 -18.41
N ALA A 2 1.36 7.83 -17.21
CA ALA A 2 2.11 9.04 -16.92
C ALA A 2 2.49 8.96 -15.44
N ILE A 3 3.77 9.16 -15.13
CA ILE A 3 4.22 9.31 -13.75
C ILE A 3 3.67 10.63 -13.21
N ARG A 4 3.11 10.58 -12.01
CA ARG A 4 2.62 11.75 -11.29
C ARG A 4 3.66 12.22 -10.30
N GLU A 5 3.66 13.53 -10.05
CA GLU A 5 4.45 14.09 -8.97
C GLU A 5 3.84 13.65 -7.62
N ILE A 6 4.66 13.07 -6.77
CA ILE A 6 4.29 12.72 -5.40
C ILE A 6 4.35 13.99 -4.56
N VAL A 7 3.24 14.28 -3.89
CA VAL A 7 3.12 15.41 -2.99
C VAL A 7 3.88 15.11 -1.70
N LEU A 8 4.74 16.04 -1.31
CA LEU A 8 5.56 15.95 -0.09
C LEU A 8 4.94 16.76 1.06
N GLU A 9 5.17 16.31 2.29
CA GLU A 9 4.89 17.06 3.51
C GLU A 9 5.69 18.39 3.52
N PRO A 10 5.10 19.55 3.94
CA PRO A 10 3.85 19.76 4.68
C PRO A 10 2.64 20.21 3.85
N ASN A 11 2.42 19.64 2.66
CA ASN A 11 1.29 20.02 1.82
C ASN A 11 -0.08 19.65 2.46
N GLU A 12 -0.99 20.62 2.57
CA GLU A 12 -2.31 20.44 3.19
C GLU A 12 -3.15 19.31 2.60
N VAL A 13 -2.95 18.94 1.33
CA VAL A 13 -3.72 17.86 0.70
C VAL A 13 -3.51 16.50 1.40
N LEU A 14 -2.37 16.31 2.05
CA LEU A 14 -2.04 15.10 2.80
C LEU A 14 -2.80 14.97 4.12
N HIS A 15 -3.34 16.09 4.62
CA HIS A 15 -4.07 16.21 5.89
C HIS A 15 -5.59 16.32 5.69
N GLN A 16 -6.06 16.11 4.45
CA GLN A 16 -7.47 16.25 4.08
C GLN A 16 -8.14 14.89 3.89
N VAL A 17 -9.36 14.77 4.43
CA VAL A 17 -10.19 13.57 4.23
C VAL A 17 -10.61 13.47 2.76
N ALA A 18 -10.26 12.36 2.11
CA ALA A 18 -10.55 12.10 0.72
C ALA A 18 -12.02 11.76 0.48
N GLU A 19 -12.56 12.18 -0.66
CA GLU A 19 -13.97 11.99 -1.00
C GLU A 19 -14.26 10.60 -1.57
N GLU A 20 -15.44 10.05 -1.27
CA GLU A 20 -15.93 8.82 -1.87
C GLU A 20 -16.02 8.93 -3.40
N VAL A 21 -15.59 7.87 -4.09
CA VAL A 21 -15.76 7.72 -5.53
C VAL A 21 -17.16 7.15 -5.81
N LYS A 22 -18.08 8.01 -6.25
CA LYS A 22 -19.47 7.62 -6.56
C LYS A 22 -19.62 6.89 -7.89
N GLN A 23 -18.71 7.12 -8.84
CA GLN A 23 -18.77 6.54 -10.18
C GLN A 23 -17.35 6.25 -10.69
N ILE A 24 -17.15 5.04 -11.20
CA ILE A 24 -15.86 4.61 -11.76
C ILE A 24 -15.83 4.97 -13.24
N THR A 25 -15.39 6.20 -13.48
CA THR A 25 -15.25 6.76 -14.84
C THR A 25 -13.92 6.34 -15.48
N PRO A 26 -13.73 6.55 -16.80
CA PRO A 26 -12.43 6.36 -17.43
C PRO A 26 -11.29 7.15 -16.76
N ALA A 27 -11.59 8.33 -16.18
CA ALA A 27 -10.59 9.12 -15.45
C ALA A 27 -10.14 8.42 -14.16
N ILE A 28 -11.04 7.75 -13.44
CA ILE A 28 -10.69 6.95 -12.25
C ILE A 28 -9.80 5.76 -12.63
N ARG A 29 -10.13 5.05 -13.71
CA ARG A 29 -9.29 3.94 -14.19
C ARG A 29 -7.91 4.41 -14.64
N LYS A 30 -7.85 5.58 -15.29
CA LYS A 30 -6.58 6.21 -15.66
C LYS A 30 -5.77 6.58 -14.41
N LEU A 31 -6.42 7.16 -13.39
CA LEU A 31 -5.78 7.52 -12.13
C LEU A 31 -5.17 6.29 -11.44
N LEU A 32 -5.89 5.18 -11.35
CA LEU A 32 -5.35 3.93 -10.81
C LEU A 32 -4.07 3.48 -11.53
N THR A 33 -4.10 3.47 -12.87
CA THR A 33 -2.90 3.13 -13.66
C THR A 33 -1.77 4.11 -13.46
N ASP A 34 -2.03 5.43 -13.49
CA ASP A 34 -1.00 6.44 -13.26
C ASP A 34 -0.40 6.32 -11.83
N MET A 35 -1.22 5.98 -10.83
CA MET A 35 -0.77 5.77 -9.44
C MET A 35 0.10 4.52 -9.33
N ALA A 36 -0.29 3.40 -9.94
CA ALA A 36 0.53 2.19 -9.96
C ALA A 36 1.88 2.45 -10.64
N ASP A 37 1.88 3.09 -11.83
CA ASP A 37 3.10 3.47 -12.54
C ASP A 37 4.00 4.35 -11.65
N THR A 38 3.41 5.33 -10.92
CA THR A 38 4.13 6.23 -10.01
C THR A 38 4.70 5.50 -8.79
N MET A 39 3.94 4.58 -8.21
CA MET A 39 4.35 3.77 -7.06
C MET A 39 5.58 2.93 -7.41
N TYR A 40 5.57 2.25 -8.56
CA TYR A 40 6.70 1.43 -9.00
C TYR A 40 7.94 2.25 -9.36
N GLU A 41 7.78 3.40 -10.03
CA GLU A 41 8.90 4.30 -10.35
C GLU A 41 9.58 4.86 -9.09
N ALA A 42 8.81 5.06 -8.02
CA ALA A 42 9.31 5.54 -6.74
C ALA A 42 9.71 4.40 -5.78
N GLU A 43 9.77 3.15 -6.27
CA GLU A 43 10.15 1.96 -5.50
C GLU A 43 9.31 1.76 -4.21
N GLY A 44 8.06 2.21 -4.23
CA GLY A 44 7.13 2.08 -3.11
C GLY A 44 6.28 0.81 -3.17
N VAL A 45 5.73 0.42 -2.02
CA VAL A 45 4.82 -0.72 -1.87
C VAL A 45 3.34 -0.32 -1.77
N GLY A 46 3.06 0.98 -1.66
CA GLY A 46 1.72 1.54 -1.53
C GLY A 46 1.68 3.01 -1.95
N LEU A 47 0.53 3.45 -2.47
CA LEU A 47 0.26 4.84 -2.80
C LEU A 47 -1.24 5.17 -2.74
N ALA A 48 -1.59 6.24 -2.04
CA ALA A 48 -2.94 6.77 -1.94
C ALA A 48 -3.13 8.01 -2.85
N ALA A 49 -4.34 8.20 -3.37
CA ALA A 49 -4.61 9.29 -4.32
C ALA A 49 -4.31 10.71 -3.78
N PRO A 50 -4.48 11.03 -2.47
CA PRO A 50 -4.04 12.30 -1.91
C PRO A 50 -2.55 12.59 -2.13
N GLN A 51 -1.70 11.56 -2.12
CA GLN A 51 -0.26 11.69 -2.37
C GLN A 51 0.08 12.06 -3.81
N VAL A 52 -0.88 11.99 -4.75
CA VAL A 52 -0.75 12.53 -6.11
C VAL A 52 -1.70 13.71 -6.36
N GLY A 53 -2.08 14.39 -5.27
CA GLY A 53 -2.90 15.61 -5.29
C GLY A 53 -4.38 15.39 -5.57
N VAL A 54 -4.90 14.16 -5.44
CA VAL A 54 -6.29 13.83 -5.75
C VAL A 54 -7.03 13.35 -4.50
N LEU A 55 -7.95 14.16 -3.99
CA LEU A 55 -8.79 13.85 -2.82
C LEU A 55 -9.91 12.86 -3.15
N LYS A 56 -9.54 11.63 -3.53
CA LYS A 56 -10.46 10.52 -3.76
C LYS A 56 -10.01 9.30 -2.96
N ARG A 57 -10.98 8.53 -2.46
CA ARG A 57 -10.72 7.29 -1.71
C ARG A 57 -10.24 6.17 -2.63
N ILE A 58 -8.98 6.22 -3.03
CA ILE A 58 -8.36 5.29 -3.96
C ILE A 58 -6.95 5.00 -3.47
N ILE A 59 -6.61 3.71 -3.44
CA ILE A 59 -5.28 3.22 -3.08
C ILE A 59 -4.79 2.21 -4.13
N VAL A 60 -3.48 2.15 -4.31
CA VAL A 60 -2.79 1.04 -4.97
C VAL A 60 -1.76 0.47 -4.01
N ILE A 61 -1.63 -0.85 -3.96
CA ILE A 61 -0.68 -1.57 -3.09
C ILE A 61 -0.08 -2.72 -3.89
N ASP A 62 1.23 -2.91 -3.79
CA ASP A 62 1.92 -4.11 -4.24
C ASP A 62 3.10 -4.38 -3.31
N VAL A 63 2.98 -5.41 -2.49
CA VAL A 63 4.03 -5.80 -1.53
C VAL A 63 4.93 -6.90 -2.06
N GLY A 64 4.81 -7.27 -3.34
CA GLY A 64 5.61 -8.33 -3.97
C GLY A 64 5.18 -9.75 -3.63
N ASP A 65 4.01 -9.94 -3.03
CA ASP A 65 3.43 -11.25 -2.70
C ASP A 65 2.46 -11.75 -3.79
N ASP A 66 1.78 -12.87 -3.52
CA ASP A 66 0.88 -13.53 -4.46
C ASP A 66 -0.39 -12.75 -4.81
N ASN A 67 -0.69 -11.67 -4.07
CA ASN A 67 -1.79 -10.79 -4.42
C ASN A 67 -1.46 -9.92 -5.64
N GLY A 68 -0.16 -9.66 -5.88
CA GLY A 68 0.32 -8.70 -6.87
C GLY A 68 -0.27 -7.30 -6.66
N LEU A 69 -0.43 -6.55 -7.76
CA LEU A 69 -1.04 -5.22 -7.72
C LEU A 69 -2.50 -5.26 -7.27
N ILE A 70 -2.77 -4.66 -6.12
CA ILE A 70 -4.09 -4.40 -5.57
C ILE A 70 -4.49 -2.97 -5.91
N GLU A 71 -5.55 -2.81 -6.69
CA GLU A 71 -6.23 -1.54 -6.95
C GLU A 71 -7.56 -1.52 -6.17
N MET A 72 -7.72 -0.60 -5.21
CA MET A 72 -8.95 -0.53 -4.42
C MET A 72 -9.54 0.87 -4.34
N ILE A 73 -10.84 0.95 -4.61
CA ILE A 73 -11.65 2.16 -4.57
C ILE A 73 -12.60 2.06 -3.38
N ASN A 74 -12.73 3.16 -2.63
CA ASN A 74 -13.50 3.27 -1.38
C ASN A 74 -13.16 2.14 -0.37
N PRO A 75 -11.88 1.87 -0.08
CA PRO A 75 -11.50 0.83 0.88
C PRO A 75 -11.99 1.14 2.30
N VAL A 76 -12.43 0.09 3.00
CA VAL A 76 -12.85 0.11 4.41
C VAL A 76 -12.32 -1.13 5.11
N ILE A 77 -11.65 -0.96 6.25
CA ILE A 77 -11.28 -2.07 7.14
C ILE A 77 -12.55 -2.58 7.83
N VAL A 78 -12.90 -3.85 7.61
CA VAL A 78 -14.09 -4.50 8.19
C VAL A 78 -13.76 -5.43 9.35
N ALA A 79 -12.51 -5.86 9.47
CA ALA A 79 -11.99 -6.62 10.60
C ALA A 79 -10.50 -6.33 10.81
N SER A 80 -10.05 -6.42 12.06
CA SER A 80 -8.64 -6.25 12.44
C SER A 80 -8.32 -7.16 13.63
N GLU A 81 -7.19 -7.84 13.59
CA GLU A 81 -6.74 -8.71 14.68
C GLU A 81 -5.21 -8.63 14.89
N GLY A 82 -4.80 -8.96 16.11
CA GLY A 82 -3.39 -8.93 16.51
C GLY A 82 -2.79 -7.52 16.55
N GLU A 83 -1.49 -7.46 16.84
CA GLU A 83 -0.71 -6.23 16.86
C GLU A 83 0.70 -6.53 16.32
N GLN A 84 1.25 -5.59 15.55
CA GLN A 84 2.64 -5.54 15.13
C GLN A 84 3.19 -4.14 15.43
N PHE A 85 4.45 -4.08 15.87
CA PHE A 85 5.17 -2.83 16.10
C PHE A 85 6.45 -2.87 15.27
N GLY A 86 6.68 -1.81 14.50
CA GLY A 86 7.81 -1.78 13.60
C GLY A 86 7.82 -0.52 12.74
N PRO A 87 8.88 -0.37 11.93
CA PRO A 87 9.13 0.85 11.18
C PRO A 87 8.17 1.00 9.98
N GLU A 88 7.71 2.23 9.76
CA GLU A 88 6.99 2.68 8.57
C GLU A 88 7.78 3.81 7.89
N GLY A 89 7.74 3.82 6.56
CA GLY A 89 8.16 4.94 5.72
C GLY A 89 7.00 5.38 4.83
N CYS A 90 7.14 6.53 4.17
CA CYS A 90 6.13 7.06 3.25
C CYS A 90 6.80 7.83 2.12
N LEU A 91 6.35 7.62 0.89
CA LEU A 91 6.86 8.34 -0.29
C LEU A 91 6.64 9.87 -0.20
N SER A 92 5.67 10.32 0.59
CA SER A 92 5.42 11.75 0.85
C SER A 92 6.32 12.35 1.94
N ILE A 93 7.12 11.53 2.64
CA ILE A 93 8.04 11.95 3.73
C ILE A 93 9.38 11.18 3.56
N PRO A 94 10.14 11.47 2.49
CA PRO A 94 11.38 10.75 2.19
C PRO A 94 12.48 11.01 3.23
N GLY A 95 13.37 10.04 3.45
CA GLY A 95 14.47 10.15 4.42
C GLY A 95 14.07 9.99 5.90
N TYR A 96 12.80 9.66 6.20
CA TYR A 96 12.34 9.47 7.57
C TYR A 96 11.55 8.17 7.74
N ARG A 97 11.65 7.59 8.94
CA ARG A 97 10.76 6.52 9.40
C ARG A 97 10.16 6.84 10.76
N GLY A 98 9.14 6.07 11.10
CA GLY A 98 8.63 6.02 12.45
C GLY A 98 8.15 4.65 12.86
N ASP A 99 8.29 4.34 14.14
CA ASP A 99 7.81 3.08 14.69
C ASP A 99 6.31 3.19 15.01
N VAL A 100 5.49 2.44 14.29
CA VAL A 100 4.03 2.53 14.36
C VAL A 100 3.44 1.18 14.75
N ARG A 101 2.48 1.20 15.69
CA ARG A 101 1.63 0.04 16.00
C ARG A 101 0.53 -0.10 14.98
N ARG A 102 0.40 -1.30 14.42
CA ARG A 102 -0.67 -1.68 13.47
C ARG A 102 -1.29 -3.00 13.90
N ALA A 103 -2.51 -3.27 13.43
CA ALA A 103 -3.04 -4.62 13.48
C ALA A 103 -2.18 -5.56 12.62
N ASN A 104 -1.95 -6.79 13.09
CA ASN A 104 -1.13 -7.75 12.36
C ASN A 104 -1.87 -8.38 11.17
N GLN A 105 -3.19 -8.39 11.22
CA GLN A 105 -4.06 -8.77 10.12
C GLN A 105 -5.23 -7.81 10.02
N VAL A 106 -5.61 -7.46 8.79
CA VAL A 106 -6.83 -6.70 8.49
C VAL A 106 -7.56 -7.31 7.32
N THR A 107 -8.89 -7.27 7.37
CA THR A 107 -9.75 -7.54 6.23
C THR A 107 -10.30 -6.23 5.70
N VAL A 108 -10.08 -5.95 4.42
CA VAL A 108 -10.49 -4.72 3.75
C VAL A 108 -11.48 -5.04 2.64
N THR A 109 -12.60 -4.31 2.62
CA THR A 109 -13.59 -4.36 1.54
C THR A 109 -13.58 -3.05 0.76
N GLY A 110 -13.76 -3.14 -0.56
CA GLY A 110 -13.86 -1.99 -1.45
C GLY A 110 -14.26 -2.44 -2.85
N PHE A 111 -14.03 -1.61 -3.85
CA PHE A 111 -14.35 -1.90 -5.25
C PHE A 111 -13.10 -1.98 -6.11
N ASP A 112 -13.07 -2.94 -7.04
CA ASP A 112 -12.04 -3.03 -8.06
C ASP A 112 -12.23 -1.96 -9.16
N ARG A 113 -11.29 -1.91 -10.12
CA ARG A 113 -11.33 -1.00 -11.27
C ARG A 113 -12.56 -1.14 -12.19
N LYS A 114 -13.32 -2.24 -12.06
CA LYS A 114 -14.56 -2.52 -12.80
C LYS A 114 -15.81 -2.18 -11.98
N GLY A 115 -15.66 -1.84 -10.70
CA GLY A 115 -16.76 -1.59 -9.77
C GLY A 115 -17.36 -2.83 -9.15
N LYS A 116 -16.65 -3.96 -9.22
CA LYS A 116 -17.03 -5.17 -8.50
C LYS A 116 -16.50 -5.04 -7.07
N GLU A 117 -17.37 -5.32 -6.09
CA GLU A 117 -16.95 -5.43 -4.70
C GLU A 117 -15.97 -6.59 -4.52
N ILE A 118 -14.87 -6.31 -3.82
CA ILE A 118 -13.82 -7.25 -3.49
C ILE A 118 -13.52 -7.14 -2.00
N THR A 119 -13.04 -8.23 -1.41
CA THR A 119 -12.61 -8.29 -0.02
C THR A 119 -11.30 -9.05 0.04
N ILE A 120 -10.31 -8.46 0.70
CA ILE A 120 -8.95 -8.99 0.81
C ILE A 120 -8.57 -9.01 2.30
N THR A 121 -8.04 -10.13 2.76
CA THR A 121 -7.41 -10.22 4.08
C THR A 121 -5.91 -10.19 3.89
N GLY A 122 -5.25 -9.19 4.46
CA GLY A 122 -3.80 -9.06 4.48
C GLY A 122 -3.23 -9.30 5.88
N THR A 123 -2.01 -9.80 5.94
CA THR A 123 -1.22 -9.99 7.17
C THR A 123 0.12 -9.25 7.07
N GLU A 124 0.80 -9.03 8.19
CA GLU A 124 2.17 -8.50 8.24
C GLU A 124 2.31 -7.19 7.41
N LEU A 125 3.21 -7.17 6.42
CA LEU A 125 3.46 -6.01 5.55
C LEU A 125 2.22 -5.57 4.77
N LEU A 126 1.43 -6.51 4.24
CA LEU A 126 0.21 -6.17 3.51
C LEU A 126 -0.84 -5.53 4.44
N ALA A 127 -0.96 -6.06 5.66
CA ALA A 127 -1.85 -5.46 6.66
C ALA A 127 -1.42 -4.03 7.02
N ARG A 128 -0.11 -3.82 7.18
CA ARG A 128 0.48 -2.51 7.45
C ARG A 128 0.23 -1.54 6.30
N ALA A 129 0.50 -1.96 5.06
CA ALA A 129 0.25 -1.15 3.86
C ALA A 129 -1.22 -0.74 3.75
N PHE A 130 -2.17 -1.67 3.95
CA PHE A 130 -3.59 -1.32 3.94
C PHE A 130 -3.95 -0.25 4.96
N GLN A 131 -3.49 -0.39 6.21
CA GLN A 131 -3.75 0.59 7.26
C GLN A 131 -3.13 1.94 6.92
N HIS A 132 -1.89 1.96 6.44
CA HIS A 132 -1.17 3.15 6.03
C HIS A 132 -1.89 3.90 4.89
N GLU A 133 -2.22 3.21 3.81
CA GLU A 133 -2.87 3.85 2.66
C GLU A 133 -4.30 4.33 2.99
N ILE A 134 -5.01 3.62 3.87
CA ILE A 134 -6.35 4.03 4.32
C ILE A 134 -6.26 5.26 5.24
N ASP A 135 -5.22 5.40 6.04
CA ASP A 135 -4.96 6.60 6.84
C ASP A 135 -4.74 7.83 5.98
N HIS A 136 -3.99 7.72 4.87
CA HIS A 136 -3.87 8.80 3.89
C HIS A 136 -5.22 9.26 3.35
N LEU A 137 -6.18 8.33 3.16
CA LEU A 137 -7.54 8.71 2.73
C LEU A 137 -8.34 9.44 3.81
N ASN A 138 -7.91 9.33 5.07
CA ASN A 138 -8.51 10.01 6.21
C ASN A 138 -7.73 11.27 6.60
N GLY A 139 -6.69 11.63 5.84
CA GLY A 139 -5.82 12.77 6.15
C GLY A 139 -4.94 12.55 7.37
N ILE A 140 -4.54 11.30 7.64
CA ILE A 140 -3.68 10.92 8.75
C ILE A 140 -2.35 10.44 8.19
N LEU A 141 -1.25 10.98 8.71
CA LEU A 141 0.10 10.54 8.37
C LEU A 141 0.66 9.63 9.46
N TYR A 142 1.55 8.71 9.08
CA TYR A 142 2.19 7.81 10.05
C TYR A 142 2.94 8.57 11.15
N THR A 143 3.43 9.78 10.85
CA THR A 143 4.13 10.65 11.80
C THR A 143 3.26 11.09 12.98
N GLU A 144 1.94 11.10 12.82
CA GLU A 144 0.99 11.38 13.90
C GLU A 144 0.77 10.18 14.83
N LEU A 145 1.08 8.97 14.34
CA LEU A 145 0.89 7.70 15.05
C LEU A 145 2.21 7.14 15.63
N ALA A 146 3.35 7.61 15.13
CA ALA A 146 4.66 7.08 15.45
C ALA A 146 5.04 7.32 16.91
N GLU A 147 5.49 6.27 17.60
CA GLU A 147 6.06 6.39 18.96
C GLU A 147 7.48 6.95 18.91
N ASN A 148 8.25 6.58 17.89
CA ASN A 148 9.56 7.13 17.57
C ASN A 148 9.54 7.63 16.13
N TYR A 149 10.17 8.78 15.87
CA TYR A 149 10.34 9.34 14.54
C TYR A 149 11.80 9.73 14.34
N TYR A 150 12.41 9.23 13.28
CA TYR A 150 13.85 9.34 13.07
C TYR A 150 14.20 9.48 11.59
N GLU A 151 15.25 10.24 11.33
CA GLU A 151 15.87 10.38 10.01
C GLU A 151 16.67 9.12 9.70
N ILE A 152 16.58 8.63 8.47
CA ILE A 152 17.38 7.51 7.98
C ILE A 152 18.67 8.09 7.39
N PRO A 153 19.86 7.62 7.82
CA PRO A 153 21.09 7.93 7.12
C PRO A 153 21.00 7.45 5.65
N PRO A 154 21.49 8.20 4.65
CA PRO A 154 21.41 7.80 3.24
C PRO A 154 22.01 6.41 2.96
N GLU A 155 23.02 6.03 3.74
CA GLU A 155 23.74 4.75 3.66
C GLU A 155 22.89 3.55 4.12
N GLU A 156 21.90 3.78 5.00
CA GLU A 156 20.97 2.77 5.48
C GLU A 156 19.73 2.68 4.57
N GLU A 157 19.34 3.78 3.93
CA GLU A 157 18.21 3.83 2.97
C GLU A 157 18.43 2.84 1.81
N GLU A 158 19.62 2.84 1.20
CA GLU A 158 20.02 1.89 0.15
C GLU A 158 20.08 0.42 0.64
N GLY A 159 20.40 0.21 1.92
CA GLY A 159 20.50 -1.13 2.52
C GLY A 159 19.12 -1.76 2.79
N PHE A 160 18.16 -0.94 3.21
CA PHE A 160 16.78 -1.38 3.46
C PHE A 160 16.01 -1.64 2.16
N GLU A 161 16.21 -0.86 1.11
CA GLU A 161 15.66 -1.14 -0.22
C GLU A 161 16.11 -2.52 -0.71
N GLN A 162 17.38 -2.86 -0.49
CA GLN A 162 17.92 -4.19 -0.80
C GLN A 162 17.34 -5.30 0.08
N GLU A 163 17.12 -5.04 1.38
CA GLU A 163 16.56 -6.02 2.31
C GLU A 163 15.07 -6.29 2.02
N GLN A 164 14.27 -5.25 1.74
CA GLN A 164 12.88 -5.41 1.30
C GLN A 164 12.79 -6.13 -0.05
N ALA A 165 13.62 -5.76 -1.03
CA ALA A 165 13.71 -6.48 -2.29
C ALA A 165 14.11 -7.95 -2.07
N HIS A 166 14.98 -8.23 -1.09
CA HIS A 166 15.38 -9.58 -0.74
C HIS A 166 14.26 -10.37 -0.08
N GLU A 167 13.53 -9.81 0.88
CA GLU A 167 12.37 -10.43 1.51
C GLU A 167 11.26 -10.71 0.48
N GLN A 168 11.00 -9.76 -0.43
CA GLN A 168 10.09 -9.95 -1.56
C GLN A 168 10.53 -11.10 -2.47
N ALA A 169 11.80 -11.14 -2.86
CA ALA A 169 12.35 -12.21 -3.69
C ALA A 169 12.27 -13.58 -2.99
N GLN A 170 12.54 -13.63 -1.67
CA GLN A 170 12.42 -14.85 -0.88
C GLN A 170 10.97 -15.33 -0.77
N ALA A 171 10.01 -14.42 -0.56
CA ALA A 171 8.59 -14.74 -0.55
C ALA A 171 8.16 -15.36 -1.89
N GLN A 172 8.58 -14.77 -3.02
CA GLN A 172 8.28 -15.26 -4.37
C GLN A 172 8.89 -16.64 -4.65
N GLU A 173 10.15 -16.89 -4.25
CA GLU A 173 10.78 -18.20 -4.40
C GLU A 173 10.07 -19.29 -3.59
N HIS A 174 9.63 -18.95 -2.38
CA HIS A 174 8.93 -19.89 -1.51
C HIS A 174 7.60 -20.31 -2.13
N VAL A 175 6.86 -19.36 -2.71
CA VAL A 175 5.59 -19.62 -3.40
C VAL A 175 5.80 -20.53 -4.60
N GLN A 176 6.75 -20.21 -5.49
CA GLN A 176 7.01 -21.01 -6.69
C GLN A 176 7.37 -22.47 -6.36
N LYS A 177 8.12 -22.70 -5.28
CA LYS A 177 8.46 -24.05 -4.80
C LYS A 177 7.23 -24.79 -4.27
N THR A 178 6.30 -24.11 -3.59
CA THR A 178 5.04 -24.72 -3.13
C THR A 178 4.04 -24.98 -4.26
N GLU A 179 3.99 -24.16 -5.30
CA GLU A 179 3.11 -24.38 -6.46
C GLU A 179 3.57 -25.54 -7.33
N ALA A 180 4.89 -25.71 -7.50
CA ALA A 180 5.48 -26.84 -8.22
C ALA A 180 5.28 -28.20 -7.52
N GLN A 181 4.82 -28.20 -6.26
CA GLN A 181 4.56 -29.40 -5.45
C GLN A 181 3.08 -29.76 -5.32
N LYS A 182 2.15 -28.97 -5.89
CA LYS A 182 0.72 -29.32 -5.91
C LYS A 182 0.52 -30.58 -6.78
N PRO A 183 0.00 -31.70 -6.24
CA PRO A 183 -0.23 -32.90 -7.04
C PRO A 183 -1.32 -32.61 -8.08
N ASN A 184 -1.03 -32.99 -9.33
CA ASN A 184 -1.92 -32.82 -10.47
C ASN A 184 -3.17 -33.70 -10.29
N GLN A 185 -4.20 -33.17 -9.63
CA GLN A 185 -5.52 -33.80 -9.60
C GLN A 185 -6.28 -33.42 -10.86
N GLU A 186 -5.96 -34.09 -11.96
CA GLU A 186 -6.87 -34.18 -13.10
C GLU A 186 -7.36 -35.62 -13.29
N LYS A 187 -8.67 -35.71 -13.59
CA LYS A 187 -9.41 -36.74 -14.36
C LYS A 187 -10.07 -37.87 -13.57
N GLU A 188 -11.36 -37.64 -13.25
CA GLU A 188 -12.46 -38.52 -13.66
C GLU A 188 -13.58 -37.69 -14.29
#